data_AF-A0A966EH98-F1
#
_entry.id   AF-A0A966EH98-F1
#
_cell.length_a   1.000
_cell.length_b   1.000
_cell.length_c   1.000
_cell.angle_alpha   90.00
_cell.angle_beta   90.00
_cell.angle_gamma   90.00
#
_symmetry.space_group_name_H-M   'P 1'
#
loop_
_entity.id
_entity.type
_entity.pdbx_description
1 polymer ?
#
loop_
_entity_poly.entity_id
_entity_poly.type
_entity_poly.pdbx_seq_one_letter_code
_entity_poly.pdbx_strand_id
1 'polypeptide(L)'
;MGARITESEFLKRARERFGDHFDYSEIKYRSYKSPVKIRCNHHPVQLINITPEKHLQTTGGCLHCLRERRIAALERELNRDAAQRPIETRPIETTTQKAACPVQD
;
A
#
# COMPACT_ATOMS: atom_id res chain seq x y z
N MET A 1 5.80 -31.20 23.46
CA MET A 1 5.05 -31.50 22.22
C MET A 1 4.22 -30.27 21.90
N GLY A 2 4.49 -29.55 20.80
CA GLY A 2 3.80 -28.30 20.50
C GLY A 2 2.32 -28.53 20.21
N ALA A 3 1.44 -27.73 20.80
CA ALA A 3 0.01 -27.82 20.55
C ALA A 3 -0.27 -27.58 19.05
N ARG A 4 -1.08 -28.46 18.44
CA ARG A 4 -1.54 -28.27 17.06
C ARG A 4 -2.55 -27.13 17.04
N ILE A 5 -2.31 -26.11 16.21
CA ILE A 5 -3.29 -25.05 15.98
C ILE A 5 -4.44 -25.63 15.15
N THR A 6 -5.65 -25.56 15.69
CA THR A 6 -6.90 -25.91 15.00
C THR A 6 -7.37 -24.75 14.12
N GLU A 7 -8.32 -25.03 13.23
CA GLU A 7 -8.94 -24.00 12.38
C GLU A 7 -9.57 -22.86 13.20
N SER A 8 -10.29 -23.20 14.27
CA SER A 8 -10.93 -22.22 15.15
C SER A 8 -9.92 -21.29 15.81
N GLU A 9 -8.81 -21.83 16.29
CA GLU A 9 -7.73 -21.05 16.91
C GLU A 9 -7.03 -20.16 15.88
N PHE A 10 -6.81 -20.66 14.66
CA PHE A 10 -6.29 -19.84 13.57
C PHE A 10 -7.23 -18.67 13.24
N LEU A 11 -8.52 -18.93 13.05
CA LEU A 11 -9.51 -17.91 12.72
C LEU A 11 -9.65 -16.86 13.83
N LYS A 12 -9.62 -17.28 15.09
CA LYS A 12 -9.63 -16.38 16.25
C LYS A 12 -8.44 -15.41 16.20
N ARG A 13 -7.22 -15.94 16.13
CA ARG A 13 -6.00 -15.12 16.06
C ARG A 13 -5.97 -14.22 14.83
N ALA A 14 -6.44 -14.73 13.70
CA ALA A 14 -6.44 -13.98 12.45
C ALA A 14 -7.43 -12.80 12.52
N ARG A 15 -8.61 -12.97 13.10
CA ARG A 15 -9.55 -11.86 13.36
C ARG A 15 -9.05 -10.89 14.43
N GLU A 16 -8.42 -11.38 15.49
CA GLU A 16 -7.82 -10.50 16.52
C GLU A 16 -6.73 -9.60 15.92
N ARG A 17 -5.93 -10.12 14.98
CA ARG A 17 -4.81 -9.37 14.40
C ARG A 17 -5.19 -8.51 13.20
N PHE A 18 -6.14 -8.96 12.38
CA PHE A 18 -6.50 -8.31 11.12
C PHE A 18 -7.93 -7.79 11.06
N GLY A 19 -8.74 -8.00 12.10
CA GLY A 19 -10.15 -7.60 12.12
C GLY A 19 -10.90 -8.05 10.87
N ASP A 20 -11.56 -7.08 10.22
CA ASP A 20 -12.37 -7.28 9.02
C ASP A 20 -11.60 -7.01 7.71
N HIS A 21 -10.26 -7.07 7.72
CA HIS A 21 -9.48 -6.87 6.48
C HIS A 21 -9.52 -8.07 5.52
N PHE A 22 -9.79 -9.26 6.05
CA PHE A 22 -9.84 -10.50 5.28
C PHE A 22 -11.15 -11.25 5.51
N ASP A 23 -11.65 -11.84 4.44
CA ASP A 23 -12.74 -12.79 4.45
C ASP A 23 -12.18 -14.22 4.42
N TYR A 24 -12.68 -15.01 5.37
CA TYR A 24 -12.32 -16.40 5.61
C TYR A 24 -13.45 -17.37 5.23
N SER A 25 -14.54 -16.92 4.61
CA SER A 25 -15.74 -17.74 4.36
C SER A 25 -15.49 -19.01 3.52
N GLU A 26 -14.45 -19.01 2.68
CA GLU A 26 -14.11 -20.13 1.79
C GLU A 26 -12.84 -20.91 2.23
N ILE A 27 -12.42 -20.74 3.49
CA ILE A 27 -11.24 -21.43 4.02
C ILE A 27 -11.42 -22.95 3.99
N LYS A 28 -10.37 -23.65 3.53
CA LYS A 28 -10.25 -25.12 3.64
C LYS A 28 -9.04 -25.45 4.49
N TYR A 29 -9.22 -25.46 5.82
CA TYR A 29 -8.13 -25.72 6.74
C TYR A 29 -7.74 -27.20 6.76
N ARG A 30 -6.45 -27.49 6.60
CA ARG A 30 -5.89 -28.86 6.72
C ARG A 30 -4.83 -28.94 7.81
N SER A 31 -3.92 -27.98 7.84
CA SER A 31 -2.87 -27.88 8.86
C SER A 31 -2.29 -26.46 8.88
N TYR A 32 -1.54 -26.14 9.92
CA TYR A 32 -0.88 -24.84 10.08
C TYR A 32 0.12 -24.50 8.95
N LYS A 33 0.66 -25.54 8.30
CA LYS A 33 1.61 -25.42 7.18
C LYS A 33 0.95 -25.65 5.81
N SER A 34 -0.32 -26.04 5.78
CA SER A 34 -1.04 -26.24 4.52
C SER A 34 -1.56 -24.90 4.01
N PRO A 35 -1.45 -24.63 2.70
CA PRO A 35 -1.97 -23.40 2.13
C PRO A 35 -3.50 -23.34 2.24
N VAL A 36 -4.01 -22.17 2.59
CA VAL A 36 -5.43 -21.82 2.61
C VAL A 36 -5.69 -20.68 1.63
N LYS A 37 -6.93 -20.62 1.15
CA LYS A 37 -7.40 -19.51 0.31
C LYS A 37 -8.16 -18.52 1.18
N ILE A 38 -7.77 -17.27 1.13
CA ILE A 38 -8.43 -16.15 1.81
C ILE A 38 -8.67 -15.00 0.83
N ARG A 39 -9.64 -14.15 1.12
CA ARG A 39 -9.96 -12.98 0.30
C ARG A 39 -9.65 -11.71 1.07
N CYS A 40 -9.18 -10.68 0.39
CA CYS A 40 -9.07 -9.35 0.98
C CYS A 40 -10.37 -8.59 0.76
N ASN A 41 -10.90 -7.97 1.81
CA ASN A 41 -12.16 -7.23 1.71
C ASN A 41 -12.01 -5.91 0.93
N HIS A 42 -10.81 -5.31 0.92
CA HIS A 42 -10.52 -4.13 0.12
C HIS A 42 -10.21 -4.47 -1.35
N HIS A 43 -9.57 -5.61 -1.61
CA HIS A 43 -9.21 -6.07 -2.96
C HIS A 43 -9.72 -7.48 -3.22
N PRO A 44 -11.04 -7.66 -3.43
CA PRO A 44 -11.67 -8.98 -3.52
C PRO A 44 -11.42 -9.71 -4.85
N VAL A 45 -10.72 -9.07 -5.79
CA VAL A 45 -10.48 -9.54 -7.16
C VAL A 45 -9.56 -10.76 -7.20
N GLN A 46 -8.62 -10.89 -6.26
CA GLN A 46 -7.66 -11.99 -6.22
C GLN A 46 -7.77 -12.79 -4.93
N LEU A 47 -7.87 -14.12 -5.08
CA LEU A 47 -7.73 -15.05 -3.97
C LEU A 47 -6.26 -15.15 -3.55
N ILE A 48 -6.02 -15.01 -2.25
CA ILE A 48 -4.70 -15.09 -1.67
C ILE A 48 -4.48 -16.53 -1.21
N ASN A 49 -3.42 -17.15 -1.74
CA ASN A 49 -3.01 -18.50 -1.36
C ASN A 49 -1.83 -18.40 -0.39
N ILE A 50 -2.07 -18.63 0.90
CA ILE A 50 -1.08 -18.46 1.97
C ILE A 50 -1.23 -19.52 3.05
N THR A 51 -0.15 -19.89 3.74
CA THR A 51 -0.25 -20.79 4.89
C THR A 51 -0.73 -20.02 6.13
N PRO A 52 -1.49 -20.66 7.04
CA PRO A 52 -1.88 -20.07 8.32
C PRO A 52 -0.70 -19.46 9.10
N GLU A 53 0.44 -20.14 9.09
CA GLU A 53 1.69 -19.66 9.68
C GLU A 53 2.15 -18.32 9.10
N LYS A 54 2.26 -18.24 7.78
CA LYS A 54 2.70 -17.02 7.10
C LYS A 54 1.67 -15.90 7.23
N HIS A 55 0.38 -16.25 7.22
CA HIS A 55 -0.70 -15.29 7.43
C HIS A 55 -0.56 -14.62 8.79
N LEU A 56 -0.39 -15.40 9.87
CA LEU A 56 -0.22 -14.88 11.22
C LEU A 56 1.12 -14.20 11.48
N GLN A 57 2.11 -14.30 10.59
CA GLN A 57 3.39 -13.59 10.70
C GLN A 57 3.44 -12.31 9.84
N THR A 58 2.61 -12.23 8.79
CA THR A 58 2.59 -11.10 7.83
C THR A 58 2.17 -9.78 8.48
N THR A 59 2.68 -8.65 7.97
CA THR A 59 2.36 -7.27 8.44
C THR A 59 0.88 -6.87 8.26
N GLY A 60 0.11 -7.66 7.52
CA GLY A 60 -1.30 -7.44 7.23
C GLY A 60 -1.55 -6.79 5.87
N GLY A 61 -2.69 -7.12 5.27
CA GLY A 61 -3.07 -6.69 3.92
C GLY A 61 -2.59 -7.63 2.81
N CYS A 62 -3.27 -7.57 1.66
CA CYS A 62 -2.85 -8.26 0.44
C CYS A 62 -1.73 -7.50 -0.29
N LEU A 63 -1.23 -8.05 -1.39
CA LEU A 63 -0.18 -7.40 -2.21
C LEU A 63 -0.60 -6.00 -2.69
N HIS A 64 -1.88 -5.80 -3.02
CA HIS A 64 -2.41 -4.50 -3.42
C HIS A 64 -2.44 -3.51 -2.25
N CYS A 65 -2.94 -3.92 -1.08
CA CYS A 65 -2.88 -3.11 0.14
C CYS A 65 -1.45 -2.65 0.48
N LEU A 66 -0.47 -3.56 0.36
CA LEU A 66 0.94 -3.25 0.62
C LEU A 66 1.48 -2.23 -0.39
N ARG A 67 1.11 -2.38 -1.66
CA ARG A 67 1.50 -1.45 -2.72
C ARG A 67 0.91 -0.06 -2.48
N GLU A 68 -0.38 0.02 -2.18
CA GLU A 68 -1.07 1.29 -1.87
C GLU A 68 -0.46 1.97 -0.65
N ARG A 69 -0.17 1.22 0.42
CA ARG A 69 0.50 1.76 1.62
C ARG A 69 1.87 2.34 1.27
N ARG A 70 2.64 1.66 0.41
CA ARG A 70 3.95 2.14 -0.04
C ARG A 70 3.83 3.41 -0.88
N ILE A 71 2.88 3.45 -1.82
CA ILE A 71 2.64 4.64 -2.66
C ILE A 71 2.26 5.83 -1.78
N ALA A 72 1.31 5.64 -0.85
CA ALA A 72 0.90 6.69 0.07
C ALA A 72 2.03 7.19 0.98
N ALA A 73 2.98 6.33 1.35
CA ALA A 73 4.18 6.74 2.10
C ALA A 73 5.10 7.62 1.24
N LEU A 74 5.39 7.21 0.01
CA LEU A 74 6.22 7.97 -0.93
C LEU A 74 5.58 9.33 -1.27
N GLU A 75 4.27 9.38 -1.50
CA GLU A 75 3.54 10.63 -1.75
C GLU A 75 3.67 11.62 -0.58
N ARG A 76 3.59 11.13 0.66
CA ARG A 76 3.78 11.97 1.86
C ARG A 76 5.21 12.49 1.98
N GLU A 77 6.20 11.68 1.63
CA GLU A 77 7.61 12.09 1.60
C GLU A 77 7.84 13.17 0.54
N LEU A 78 7.39 12.93 -0.70
CA LEU A 78 7.49 13.90 -1.79
C LEU A 78 6.81 15.23 -1.46
N ASN A 79 5.62 15.19 -0.83
CA ASN A 79 4.90 16.39 -0.41
C ASN A 79 5.65 17.15 0.69
N ARG A 80 6.34 16.45 1.61
CA ARG A 80 7.17 17.06 2.64
C ARG A 80 8.38 17.76 2.03
N ASP A 81 9.07 17.10 1.09
CA ASP A 81 10.24 17.65 0.41
C ASP A 81 9.86 18.87 -0.45
N ALA A 82 8.71 18.80 -1.14
CA ALA A 82 8.17 19.93 -1.89
C ALA A 82 7.88 21.14 -1.00
N ALA A 83 7.35 20.92 0.21
CA ALA A 83 7.10 21.99 1.18
C ALA A 83 8.39 22.61 1.76
N GLN A 84 9.51 21.88 1.73
CA GLN A 84 10.80 22.33 2.26
C GLN A 84 11.69 23.01 1.21
N ARG A 85 11.32 22.96 -0.07
CA ARG A 85 12.07 23.65 -1.11
C ARG A 85 11.97 25.16 -0.88
N PRO A 86 13.10 25.88 -0.72
CA PRO A 86 13.06 27.33 -0.73
C PRO A 86 12.39 27.75 -2.04
N ILE A 87 11.42 28.65 -1.95
CA ILE A 87 10.95 29.38 -3.12
C ILE A 87 12.16 30.19 -3.57
N GLU A 88 12.99 29.63 -4.45
CA GLU A 88 13.94 30.42 -5.21
C GLU A 88 13.06 31.35 -6.05
N THR A 89 12.83 32.56 -5.53
CA THR A 89 12.34 33.68 -6.30
C THR A 89 13.38 33.92 -7.39
N ARG A 90 13.27 33.18 -8.48
CA ARG A 90 14.01 33.48 -9.70
C ARG A 90 13.58 34.90 -10.07
N PRO A 91 14.50 35.87 -10.09
CA PRO A 91 14.15 37.22 -10.55
C PRO A 91 13.55 37.05 -11.94
N ILE A 92 12.32 37.54 -12.13
CA ILE A 92 11.76 37.66 -13.46
C ILE A 92 12.55 38.78 -14.11
N GLU A 93 13.61 38.41 -14.83
CA GLU A 93 14.38 39.32 -15.65
C GLU A 93 13.44 39.84 -16.74
N THR A 94 12.80 40.96 -16.43
CA THR A 94 11.95 41.69 -17.36
C THR A 94 12.89 42.36 -18.35
N THR A 95 13.38 41.59 -19.32
CA THR A 95 14.03 42.16 -20.50
C THR A 95 12.93 42.89 -21.28
N THR A 96 12.78 44.18 -20.96
CA THR A 96 12.10 45.15 -21.82
C THR A 96 12.75 45.08 -23.20
N GLN A 97 12.08 44.42 -24.14
CA GLN A 97 12.38 44.54 -25.54
C GLN A 97 11.96 45.94 -25.98
N LYS A 98 12.93 46.86 -25.97
CA LYS A 98 12.78 48.18 -26.56
C LYS A 98 12.60 48.00 -28.06
N ALA A 99 11.38 48.24 -28.53
CA ALA A 99 11.06 48.31 -29.94
C ALA A 99 11.98 49.31 -30.65
N ALA A 100 12.65 48.84 -31.70
CA ALA A 100 13.24 49.68 -32.72
C ALA A 100 12.99 48.98 -34.07
N CYS A 101 11.83 49.29 -34.67
CA CYS A 101 11.64 49.10 -36.10
C CYS A 101 12.42 50.20 -36.84
N PRO A 102 13.31 49.88 -37.77
CA PRO A 102 13.63 50.78 -38.86
C PRO A 102 12.69 50.49 -40.03
N VAL A 103 11.93 51.52 -40.38
CA VAL A 103 11.11 51.65 -41.59
C VAL A 103 11.99 51.53 -42.84
N GLN A 104 11.49 50.84 -43.86
CA GLN A 104 12.09 50.71 -45.19
C GLN A 104 11.98 52.03 -45.97
N ASP A 105 12.96 52.33 -46.82
CA ASP A 105 12.75 52.94 -48.14
C ASP A 105 13.78 52.36 -49.11
#